data_AF-A0A2V6KW31-F1
#
_entry.id   AF-A0A2V6KW31-F1
#
_cell.length_a   1.000
_cell.length_b   1.000
_cell.length_c   1.000
_cell.angle_alpha   90.00
_cell.angle_beta   90.00
_cell.angle_gamma   90.00
#
_symmetry.space_group_name_H-M   'P 1'
#
loop_
_entity.id
_entity.type
_entity.pdbx_description
1 polymer ?
#
loop_
_entity_poly.entity_id
_entity_poly.type
_entity_poly.pdbx_seq_one_letter_code
_entity_poly.pdbx_strand_id
1 'polypeptide(L)'
;MAQEAVTTAPSPAPSTTATPGSATVEEVVVQSQELDISREAIVPNLGATRYTVGPDRLDSQAQGESAPFNQTILRFPGVAQDSFCQLHVRGEHANLQYRIDDVLLPESIPGFGQELETRFADSVSLITGALPAQFGFRNTGVIDIHTKNGAVFQQGEASLFVGSFDTIKESLEYGGVLGKLSYFATESYLHDGIGIENPTRSSSPIHDDTDQYKLFGYSSYIFDPTSRLTLLISGNHSDFQIPNTPGLTPAFTVGTRSTFDSAKLDENQSEDSTYAILTYQKHVGDFSFQASAFNRYSAILFRPDDVGDLIFNGVASRVDRGILSNGIEFDSSYKLTDQHTLRAGFIFTEGYATIDTVTLVFPVDENGRQTSTIPLRIVDNHDKYGYFYGFYLQDEWKPFEQLTINFGGRLDFVNAFVDENQLSPRINVVYEPFKGTTLHAGYARYFTPPPLEGVPQSTIAKFAGTTNESAITKDSPVTSERAHYFDA
;
A
#
# COMPACT_ATOMS: atom_id res chain seq x y z
N MET A 1 -32.19 -26.77 73.27
CA MET A 1 -32.29 -25.35 73.67
C MET A 1 -31.35 -24.55 72.78
N ALA A 2 -31.85 -23.46 72.17
CA ALA A 2 -31.19 -22.43 71.33
C ALA A 2 -30.41 -22.94 70.10
N GLN A 3 -30.65 -22.58 68.83
CA GLN A 3 -31.22 -21.43 68.10
C GLN A 3 -30.40 -20.13 68.16
N GLU A 4 -29.59 -19.91 67.13
CA GLU A 4 -29.10 -18.62 66.57
C GLU A 4 -29.16 -18.80 65.03
N ALA A 5 -30.13 -18.22 64.31
CA ALA A 5 -30.23 -16.84 63.81
C ALA A 5 -29.26 -16.52 62.65
N VAL A 6 -29.69 -16.86 61.43
CA VAL A 6 -29.10 -16.40 60.15
C VAL A 6 -29.75 -15.06 59.77
N THR A 7 -28.95 -14.01 59.70
CA THR A 7 -29.35 -12.68 59.19
C THR A 7 -29.38 -12.69 57.66
N THR A 8 -30.51 -12.28 57.11
CA THR A 8 -30.81 -12.10 55.68
C THR A 8 -30.05 -10.92 55.07
N ALA A 9 -29.41 -11.14 53.91
CA ALA A 9 -28.84 -10.09 53.06
C ALA A 9 -29.95 -9.29 52.33
N PRO A 10 -29.75 -7.99 52.03
CA PRO A 10 -30.73 -7.21 51.28
C PRO A 10 -30.70 -7.58 49.78
N SER A 11 -31.89 -7.64 49.19
CA SER A 11 -32.14 -7.83 47.75
C SER A 11 -31.50 -6.70 46.93
N PRO A 12 -30.88 -6.97 45.77
CA PRO A 12 -30.44 -5.90 44.87
C PRO A 12 -31.67 -5.20 44.28
N ALA A 13 -31.69 -3.88 44.39
CA ALA A 13 -32.65 -3.04 43.68
C ALA A 13 -32.27 -2.97 42.19
N PRO A 14 -33.24 -2.88 41.26
CA PRO A 14 -32.97 -2.80 39.84
C PRO A 14 -32.24 -1.49 39.51
N SER A 15 -31.11 -1.63 38.83
CA SER A 15 -30.31 -0.51 38.32
C SER A 15 -31.12 0.31 37.32
N THR A 16 -31.35 1.57 37.69
CA THR A 16 -32.01 2.60 36.91
C THR A 16 -31.10 3.19 35.84
N THR A 17 -31.61 3.19 34.61
CA THR A 17 -31.42 4.20 33.54
C THR A 17 -30.02 4.33 32.92
N ALA A 18 -29.88 3.78 31.70
CA ALA A 18 -28.81 4.15 30.78
C ALA A 18 -28.80 5.67 30.55
N THR A 19 -27.63 6.28 30.62
CA THR A 19 -27.44 7.71 30.34
C THR A 19 -27.74 7.95 28.86
N PRO A 20 -28.44 9.03 28.44
CA PRO A 20 -28.82 9.26 27.04
C PRO A 20 -27.66 9.18 26.04
N GLY A 21 -26.43 9.50 26.46
CA GLY A 21 -25.23 9.37 25.63
C GLY A 21 -24.76 7.94 25.38
N SER A 22 -25.09 6.97 26.25
CA SER A 22 -24.71 5.55 26.08
C SER A 22 -25.54 4.87 24.99
N ALA A 23 -26.84 5.14 24.96
CA ALA A 23 -27.75 4.54 23.98
C ALA A 23 -27.45 5.02 22.54
N THR A 24 -27.08 6.30 22.38
CA THR A 24 -26.68 6.84 21.08
C THR A 24 -25.34 6.29 20.58
N VAL A 25 -24.41 6.01 21.50
CA VAL A 25 -23.12 5.41 21.14
C VAL A 25 -23.31 3.97 20.71
N GLU A 26 -24.08 3.17 21.46
CA GLU A 26 -24.42 1.78 21.08
C GLU A 26 -25.09 1.70 19.71
N GLU A 27 -26.04 2.61 19.42
CA GLU A 27 -26.72 2.67 18.13
C GLU A 27 -25.74 2.90 16.97
N VAL A 28 -24.80 3.84 17.12
CA VAL A 28 -23.78 4.13 16.10
C VAL A 28 -22.82 2.97 15.90
N VAL A 29 -22.46 2.25 16.98
CA VAL A 29 -21.62 1.05 16.88
C VAL A 29 -22.31 -0.02 16.04
N VAL A 30 -23.58 -0.31 16.31
CA VAL A 30 -24.35 -1.31 15.56
C VAL A 30 -24.52 -0.89 14.11
N GLN A 31 -24.90 0.36 13.85
CA GLN A 31 -25.07 0.88 12.49
C GLN A 31 -23.75 0.86 11.71
N SER A 32 -22.62 1.16 12.35
CA SER A 32 -21.30 1.05 11.72
C SER A 32 -21.01 -0.38 11.31
N GLN A 33 -21.25 -1.36 12.19
CA GLN A 33 -21.03 -2.78 11.89
C GLN A 33 -21.93 -3.30 10.77
N GLU A 34 -23.21 -2.93 10.76
CA GLU A 34 -24.13 -3.31 9.67
C GLU A 34 -23.67 -2.72 8.32
N LEU A 35 -23.19 -1.47 8.34
CA LEU A 35 -22.64 -0.83 7.15
C LEU A 35 -21.33 -1.50 6.72
N ASP A 36 -20.44 -1.89 7.62
CA ASP A 36 -19.24 -2.67 7.29
C ASP A 36 -19.62 -4.00 6.61
N ILE A 37 -20.58 -4.75 7.15
CA ILE A 37 -21.07 -5.99 6.51
C ILE A 37 -21.62 -5.72 5.10
N SER A 38 -22.37 -4.64 4.92
CA SER A 38 -22.90 -4.27 3.59
C SER A 38 -21.79 -3.87 2.61
N ARG A 39 -20.68 -3.31 3.09
CA ARG A 39 -19.50 -2.95 2.29
C ARG A 39 -18.78 -4.20 1.79
N GLU A 40 -18.52 -5.15 2.68
CA GLU A 40 -17.91 -6.45 2.34
C GLU A 40 -18.74 -7.22 1.29
N ALA A 41 -20.06 -7.05 1.36
CA ALA A 41 -20.99 -7.62 0.41
C ALA A 41 -20.97 -6.94 -0.95
N ILE A 42 -20.13 -5.91 -1.20
CA ILE A 42 -19.87 -5.27 -2.50
C ILE A 42 -18.64 -5.87 -3.19
N VAL A 43 -17.57 -6.13 -2.43
CA VAL A 43 -16.24 -6.55 -2.94
C VAL A 43 -15.82 -7.93 -2.39
N PRO A 44 -16.62 -9.00 -2.53
CA PRO A 44 -16.22 -10.32 -2.02
C PRO A 44 -15.10 -10.96 -2.86
N ASN A 45 -14.48 -12.00 -2.30
CA ASN A 45 -13.38 -12.72 -2.94
C ASN A 45 -13.82 -13.62 -4.10
N LEU A 46 -15.07 -14.10 -4.09
CA LEU A 46 -15.71 -14.79 -5.23
C LEU A 46 -14.87 -15.92 -5.86
N GLY A 47 -14.21 -16.72 -5.02
CA GLY A 47 -13.37 -17.84 -5.44
C GLY A 47 -11.88 -17.53 -5.57
N ALA A 48 -11.47 -16.27 -5.43
CA ALA A 48 -10.09 -15.94 -5.14
C ALA A 48 -9.69 -16.42 -3.74
N THR A 49 -8.40 -16.77 -3.59
CA THR A 49 -7.85 -17.22 -2.33
C THR A 49 -7.59 -16.02 -1.43
N ARG A 50 -8.16 -16.00 -0.22
CA ARG A 50 -7.93 -14.95 0.79
C ARG A 50 -7.26 -15.52 2.03
N TYR A 51 -6.18 -14.87 2.45
CA TYR A 51 -5.55 -15.10 3.74
C TYR A 51 -5.75 -13.84 4.58
N THR A 52 -6.28 -13.97 5.79
CA THR A 52 -6.59 -12.84 6.67
C THR A 52 -5.82 -12.95 7.97
N VAL A 53 -5.18 -11.86 8.37
CA VAL A 53 -4.63 -11.62 9.70
C VAL A 53 -5.55 -10.60 10.37
N GLY A 54 -6.35 -11.07 11.33
CA GLY A 54 -7.23 -10.22 12.14
C GLY A 54 -6.53 -9.67 13.39
N PRO A 55 -7.25 -8.90 14.23
CA PRO A 55 -6.65 -8.09 15.31
C PRO A 55 -5.86 -8.95 16.30
N ASP A 56 -6.42 -10.07 16.78
CA ASP A 56 -5.73 -11.00 17.69
C ASP A 56 -4.34 -11.46 17.16
N ARG A 57 -4.22 -11.60 15.84
CA ARG A 57 -2.99 -12.05 15.18
C ARG A 57 -2.04 -10.89 14.88
N LEU A 58 -2.55 -9.67 14.68
CA LEU A 58 -1.74 -8.45 14.59
C LEU A 58 -1.11 -8.14 15.96
N ASP A 59 -1.85 -8.31 17.04
CA ASP A 59 -1.39 -8.07 18.40
C ASP A 59 -0.36 -9.09 18.89
N SER A 60 -0.61 -10.37 18.61
CA SER A 60 0.27 -11.48 19.04
C SER A 60 1.47 -11.72 18.12
N GLN A 61 1.59 -10.93 17.07
CA GLN A 61 2.65 -11.01 16.08
C GLN A 61 3.99 -10.60 16.72
N ALA A 62 5.14 -11.07 16.20
CA ALA A 62 6.44 -10.53 16.66
C ALA A 62 6.48 -9.00 16.48
N GLN A 63 6.82 -8.27 17.54
CA GLN A 63 6.71 -6.80 17.67
C GLN A 63 5.27 -6.24 17.73
N GLY A 64 4.24 -7.10 17.77
CA GLY A 64 2.84 -6.70 17.84
C GLY A 64 2.47 -5.68 16.77
N GLU A 65 1.64 -4.71 17.12
CA GLU A 65 1.26 -3.59 16.25
C GLU A 65 2.42 -2.63 15.92
N SER A 66 3.56 -2.73 16.63
CA SER A 66 4.75 -1.95 16.31
C SER A 66 5.53 -2.51 15.12
N ALA A 67 5.24 -3.75 14.70
CA ALA A 67 5.87 -4.38 13.55
C ALA A 67 5.70 -3.53 12.27
N PRO A 68 6.76 -3.37 11.45
CA PRO A 68 6.64 -2.77 10.12
C PRO A 68 5.57 -3.50 9.29
N PHE A 69 4.80 -2.77 8.49
CA PHE A 69 3.67 -3.31 7.73
C PHE A 69 4.06 -4.47 6.81
N ASN A 70 5.21 -4.39 6.13
CA ASN A 70 5.72 -5.48 5.30
C ASN A 70 6.02 -6.75 6.10
N GLN A 71 6.40 -6.65 7.38
CA GLN A 71 6.60 -7.82 8.26
C GLN A 71 5.28 -8.52 8.59
N THR A 72 4.16 -7.78 8.60
CA THR A 72 2.82 -8.38 8.66
C THR A 72 2.54 -9.14 7.36
N ILE A 73 2.80 -8.53 6.20
CA ILE A 73 2.52 -9.14 4.89
C ILE A 73 3.40 -10.38 4.63
N LEU A 74 4.65 -10.38 5.08
CA LEU A 74 5.58 -11.50 4.92
C LEU A 74 5.14 -12.80 5.61
N ARG A 75 4.13 -12.73 6.47
CA ARG A 75 3.52 -13.91 7.12
C ARG A 75 2.51 -14.62 6.22
N PHE A 76 2.07 -13.98 5.14
CA PHE A 76 1.21 -14.62 4.17
C PHE A 76 2.00 -15.60 3.29
N PRO A 77 1.37 -16.69 2.85
CA PRO A 77 2.03 -17.65 1.98
C PRO A 77 2.32 -17.05 0.60
N GLY A 78 3.47 -17.42 0.04
CA GLY A 78 3.89 -16.97 -1.30
C GLY A 78 4.39 -15.52 -1.34
N VAL A 79 4.63 -14.88 -0.21
CA VAL A 79 5.24 -13.55 -0.13
C VAL A 79 6.73 -13.67 0.16
N ALA A 80 7.54 -12.94 -0.59
CA ALA A 80 8.96 -12.73 -0.32
C ALA A 80 9.27 -11.23 -0.34
N GLN A 81 10.41 -10.85 0.22
CA GLN A 81 10.92 -9.49 0.20
C GLN A 81 12.35 -9.50 -0.31
N ASP A 82 12.72 -8.49 -1.10
CA ASP A 82 14.10 -8.27 -1.54
C ASP A 82 14.85 -7.27 -0.64
N SER A 83 16.11 -7.00 -0.98
CA SER A 83 16.99 -6.09 -0.23
C SER A 83 16.54 -4.63 -0.26
N PHE A 84 15.67 -4.24 -1.19
CA PHE A 84 15.08 -2.91 -1.26
C PHE A 84 13.77 -2.82 -0.48
N CYS A 85 13.48 -3.84 0.34
CA CYS A 85 12.23 -3.98 1.09
C CYS A 85 10.97 -4.11 0.20
N GLN A 86 11.13 -4.38 -1.10
CA GLN A 86 10.03 -4.53 -2.03
C GLN A 86 9.44 -5.93 -1.92
N LEU A 87 8.11 -6.01 -1.94
CA LEU A 87 7.38 -7.25 -1.79
C LEU A 87 7.18 -7.95 -3.13
N HIS A 88 7.41 -9.25 -3.13
CA HIS A 88 7.22 -10.16 -4.26
C HIS A 88 6.18 -11.18 -3.88
N VAL A 89 5.02 -11.13 -4.51
CA VAL A 89 3.94 -12.08 -4.27
C VAL A 89 3.91 -13.07 -5.41
N ARG A 90 4.13 -14.34 -5.08
CA ARG A 90 4.15 -15.46 -6.02
C ARG A 90 5.23 -15.33 -7.10
N GLY A 91 6.34 -14.66 -6.76
CA GLY A 91 7.47 -14.43 -7.64
C GLY A 91 7.34 -13.23 -8.57
N GLU A 92 6.24 -12.46 -8.48
CA GLU A 92 6.04 -11.24 -9.27
C GLU A 92 6.46 -9.99 -8.49
N HIS A 93 6.99 -9.01 -9.23
CA HIS A 93 7.53 -7.77 -8.69
C HIS A 93 6.65 -6.56 -9.03
N ALA A 94 6.59 -5.58 -8.12
CA ALA A 94 6.00 -4.24 -8.34
C ALA A 94 4.57 -4.24 -8.95
N ASN A 95 3.77 -5.27 -8.65
CA ASN A 95 2.44 -5.47 -9.26
C ASN A 95 1.35 -5.80 -8.21
N LEU A 96 1.58 -5.37 -6.96
CA LEU A 96 0.61 -5.47 -5.86
C LEU A 96 -0.33 -4.27 -5.85
N GLN A 97 -1.60 -4.55 -5.56
CA GLN A 97 -2.62 -3.53 -5.30
C GLN A 97 -2.82 -3.38 -3.79
N TYR A 98 -2.92 -2.15 -3.29
CA TYR A 98 -3.34 -1.88 -1.91
C TYR A 98 -4.75 -1.28 -1.91
N ARG A 99 -5.59 -1.74 -1.00
CA ARG A 99 -6.93 -1.19 -0.77
C ARG A 99 -7.13 -0.93 0.71
N ILE A 100 -7.76 0.21 1.02
CA ILE A 100 -8.10 0.60 2.39
C ILE A 100 -9.61 0.78 2.44
N ASP A 101 -10.28 0.01 3.30
CA ASP A 101 -11.75 -0.04 3.42
C ASP A 101 -12.44 -0.16 2.05
N ASP A 102 -11.98 -1.13 1.25
CA ASP A 102 -12.43 -1.44 -0.11
C ASP A 102 -12.17 -0.36 -1.17
N VAL A 103 -11.37 0.67 -0.90
CA VAL A 103 -11.01 1.70 -1.91
C VAL A 103 -9.58 1.50 -2.40
N LEU A 104 -9.34 1.62 -3.71
CA LEU A 104 -7.99 1.59 -4.27
C LEU A 104 -7.13 2.71 -3.70
N LEU A 105 -5.97 2.36 -3.15
CA LEU A 105 -4.89 3.30 -2.93
C LEU A 105 -4.04 3.37 -4.23
N PRO A 106 -4.01 4.52 -4.95
CA PRO A 106 -3.24 4.66 -6.19
C PRO A 106 -1.76 4.39 -5.98
N GLU A 107 -1.01 4.08 -7.03
CA GLU A 107 0.44 3.85 -6.89
C GLU A 107 1.21 5.06 -6.36
N SER A 108 2.26 4.76 -5.59
CA SER A 108 3.27 5.70 -5.11
C SER A 108 4.59 5.52 -5.84
N ILE A 109 5.52 6.45 -5.64
CA ILE A 109 6.91 6.20 -6.01
C ILE A 109 7.47 5.12 -5.07
N PRO A 110 8.09 4.04 -5.59
CA PRO A 110 8.72 3.03 -4.75
C PRO A 110 9.92 3.61 -4.00
N GLY A 111 9.95 3.44 -2.68
CA GLY A 111 11.04 3.84 -1.78
C GLY A 111 11.43 2.73 -0.81
N PHE A 112 12.31 3.04 0.14
CA PHE A 112 12.69 2.16 1.25
C PHE A 112 11.63 2.16 2.35
N GLY A 113 11.00 3.32 2.58
CA GLY A 113 10.01 3.52 3.62
C GLY A 113 8.70 2.79 3.36
N GLN A 114 8.14 2.22 4.42
CA GLN A 114 6.81 1.63 4.38
C GLN A 114 5.79 2.69 4.76
N GLU A 115 5.10 3.27 3.79
CA GLU A 115 4.10 4.33 4.05
C GLU A 115 2.97 3.88 4.98
N LEU A 116 2.52 2.63 4.85
CA LEU A 116 1.45 2.09 5.67
C LEU A 116 2.00 1.57 7.00
N GLU A 117 1.24 1.78 8.07
CA GLU A 117 1.55 1.29 9.40
C GLU A 117 0.58 0.18 9.81
N THR A 118 1.08 -0.85 10.50
CA THR A 118 0.27 -1.96 11.00
C THR A 118 -0.79 -1.51 12.01
N ARG A 119 -0.48 -0.53 12.85
CA ARG A 119 -1.30 -0.09 13.99
C ARG A 119 -2.68 0.44 13.62
N PHE A 120 -2.85 1.07 12.46
CA PHE A 120 -4.18 1.53 12.04
C PHE A 120 -5.07 0.39 11.49
N ALA A 121 -4.49 -0.77 11.17
CA ALA A 121 -5.23 -1.87 10.60
C ALA A 121 -5.93 -2.67 11.71
N ASP A 122 -7.25 -2.87 11.56
CA ASP A 122 -8.01 -3.86 12.32
C ASP A 122 -7.79 -5.26 11.73
N SER A 123 -7.72 -5.35 10.39
CA SER A 123 -7.31 -6.57 9.72
C SER A 123 -6.58 -6.28 8.42
N VAL A 124 -5.69 -7.20 8.05
CA VAL A 124 -4.96 -7.20 6.78
C VAL A 124 -5.22 -8.52 6.09
N SER A 125 -5.50 -8.48 4.79
CA SER A 125 -5.78 -9.65 3.99
C SER A 125 -4.98 -9.64 2.70
N LEU A 126 -4.44 -10.80 2.31
CA LEU A 126 -3.87 -11.05 0.99
C LEU A 126 -4.87 -11.83 0.14
N ILE A 127 -5.34 -11.23 -0.96
CA ILE A 127 -6.22 -11.85 -1.95
C ILE A 127 -5.37 -12.19 -3.19
N THR A 128 -5.39 -13.46 -3.58
CA THR A 128 -4.60 -14.01 -4.70
C THR A 128 -5.43 -15.03 -5.49
N GLY A 129 -4.83 -15.63 -6.53
CA GLY A 129 -5.53 -16.53 -7.44
C GLY A 129 -6.19 -15.78 -8.59
N ALA A 130 -7.32 -16.29 -9.08
CA ALA A 130 -8.08 -15.66 -10.15
C ALA A 130 -8.96 -14.53 -9.59
N LEU A 131 -8.44 -13.31 -9.62
CA LEU A 131 -9.04 -12.12 -9.00
C LEU A 131 -10.37 -11.74 -9.68
N PRO A 132 -11.45 -11.43 -8.92
CA PRO A 132 -12.71 -10.94 -9.47
C PRO A 132 -12.58 -9.66 -10.29
N ALA A 133 -13.52 -9.40 -11.19
CA ALA A 133 -13.44 -8.32 -12.18
C ALA A 133 -13.32 -6.89 -11.58
N GLN A 134 -13.66 -6.72 -10.31
CA GLN A 134 -13.49 -5.46 -9.57
C GLN A 134 -12.02 -5.02 -9.47
N PHE A 135 -11.07 -5.97 -9.41
CA PHE A 135 -9.64 -5.66 -9.28
C PHE A 135 -8.96 -5.58 -10.66
N GLY A 136 -8.20 -4.52 -10.93
CA GLY A 136 -7.49 -4.33 -12.19
C GLY A 136 -6.27 -3.44 -12.03
N PHE A 137 -5.55 -3.23 -13.13
CA PHE A 137 -4.27 -2.51 -13.25
C PHE A 137 -3.08 -3.15 -12.53
N ARG A 138 -3.29 -3.68 -11.33
CA ARG A 138 -2.30 -4.43 -10.56
C ARG A 138 -2.92 -5.77 -10.16
N ASN A 139 -2.35 -6.86 -10.64
CA ASN A 139 -3.05 -8.15 -10.72
C ASN A 139 -2.29 -9.34 -10.12
N THR A 140 -1.14 -9.11 -9.50
CA THR A 140 -0.40 -10.16 -8.79
C THR A 140 -1.11 -10.59 -7.50
N GLY A 141 -1.69 -9.62 -6.80
CA GLY A 141 -2.43 -9.81 -5.56
C GLY A 141 -2.96 -8.48 -5.04
N VAL A 142 -3.93 -8.56 -4.14
CA VAL A 142 -4.55 -7.41 -3.47
C VAL A 142 -4.27 -7.52 -1.98
N ILE A 143 -3.61 -6.50 -1.43
CA ILE A 143 -3.51 -6.27 0.01
C ILE A 143 -4.72 -5.42 0.39
N ASP A 144 -5.66 -6.07 1.06
CA ASP A 144 -6.91 -5.49 1.52
C ASP A 144 -6.81 -5.18 3.01
N ILE A 145 -7.03 -3.93 3.39
CA ILE A 145 -6.79 -3.41 4.74
C ILE A 145 -8.10 -2.83 5.26
N HIS A 146 -8.58 -3.37 6.37
CA HIS A 146 -9.67 -2.76 7.13
C HIS A 146 -9.11 -1.96 8.27
N THR A 147 -9.59 -0.73 8.41
CA THR A 147 -9.06 0.20 9.40
C THR A 147 -9.76 0.04 10.74
N LYS A 148 -9.02 0.29 11.82
CA LYS A 148 -9.63 0.54 13.13
C LYS A 148 -10.53 1.76 13.03
N ASN A 149 -11.65 1.71 13.73
CA ASN A 149 -12.62 2.79 13.79
C ASN A 149 -13.03 3.09 15.24
N GLY A 150 -13.63 4.26 15.44
CA GLY A 150 -14.07 4.69 16.78
C GLY A 150 -15.24 3.90 17.36
N ALA A 151 -15.93 3.07 16.56
CA ALA A 151 -16.99 2.20 17.08
C ALA A 151 -16.41 1.01 17.85
N VAL A 152 -15.26 0.49 17.38
CA VAL A 152 -14.53 -0.63 17.98
C VAL A 152 -13.50 -0.14 19.01
N PHE A 153 -12.75 0.93 18.68
CA PHE A 153 -11.69 1.49 19.53
C PHE A 153 -12.15 2.77 20.24
N GLN A 154 -12.66 2.64 21.47
CA GLN A 154 -13.18 3.76 22.29
C GLN A 154 -12.25 4.10 23.46
N GLN A 155 -10.98 4.31 23.17
CA GLN A 155 -9.95 4.58 24.18
C GLN A 155 -8.81 5.44 23.62
N GLY A 156 -7.91 5.84 24.51
CA GLY A 156 -6.61 6.39 24.14
C GLY A 156 -5.52 5.43 24.58
N GLU A 157 -4.53 5.22 23.73
CA GLU A 157 -3.37 4.38 24.01
C GLU A 157 -2.08 5.13 23.68
N ALA A 158 -1.07 4.96 24.52
CA ALA A 158 0.28 5.43 24.27
C ALA A 158 1.22 4.24 24.45
N SER A 159 2.11 4.04 23.49
CA SER A 159 3.06 2.93 23.48
C SER A 159 4.46 3.43 23.16
N LEU A 160 5.44 2.79 23.81
CA LEU A 160 6.85 3.01 23.60
C LEU A 160 7.50 1.65 23.37
N PHE A 161 8.06 1.46 22.18
CA PHE A 161 8.81 0.28 21.78
C PHE A 161 10.28 0.64 21.70
N VAL A 162 11.14 -0.14 22.37
CA VAL A 162 12.59 0.07 22.38
C VAL A 162 13.31 -1.24 22.05
N GLY A 163 14.41 -1.14 21.31
CA GLY A 163 15.13 -2.32 20.80
C GLY A 163 16.64 -2.15 20.79
N SER A 164 17.31 -3.15 20.21
CA SER A 164 18.73 -3.02 19.81
C SER A 164 18.87 -2.02 18.67
N PHE A 165 20.11 -1.70 18.26
CA PHE A 165 20.38 -0.87 17.07
C PHE A 165 19.76 0.53 17.13
N ASP A 166 19.74 1.14 18.31
CA ASP A 166 19.14 2.46 18.53
C ASP A 166 17.64 2.55 18.21
N THR A 167 16.93 1.41 18.13
CA THR A 167 15.50 1.42 17.86
C THR A 167 14.72 2.05 19.00
N ILE A 168 14.01 3.13 18.71
CA ILE A 168 12.95 3.70 19.54
C ILE A 168 11.75 4.03 18.66
N LYS A 169 10.57 3.53 19.05
CA LYS A 169 9.31 3.82 18.39
C LYS A 169 8.26 4.25 19.39
N GLU A 170 7.78 5.48 19.22
CA GLU A 170 6.68 6.05 19.98
C GLU A 170 5.40 5.93 19.15
N SER A 171 4.27 5.61 19.77
CA SER A 171 2.99 5.63 19.08
C SER A 171 1.86 6.05 20.00
N LEU A 172 0.95 6.85 19.47
CA LEU A 172 -0.26 7.33 20.14
C LEU A 172 -1.47 6.94 19.31
N GLU A 173 -2.49 6.38 19.96
CA GLU A 173 -3.79 6.09 19.36
C GLU A 173 -4.89 6.75 20.16
N TYR A 174 -5.91 7.25 19.45
CA TYR A 174 -7.09 7.80 20.09
C TYR A 174 -8.31 7.57 19.21
N GLY A 175 -9.35 6.97 19.78
CA GLY A 175 -10.61 6.74 19.08
C GLY A 175 -11.82 6.85 19.98
N GLY A 176 -12.98 7.06 19.35
CA GLY A 176 -14.25 7.10 20.06
C GLY A 176 -15.43 7.46 19.17
N VAL A 177 -16.58 7.58 19.83
CA VAL A 177 -17.84 8.00 19.21
C VAL A 177 -18.34 9.28 19.87
N LEU A 178 -18.70 10.28 19.05
CA LEU A 178 -19.32 11.52 19.48
C LEU A 178 -20.61 11.78 18.69
N GLY A 179 -21.75 11.50 19.32
CA GLY A 179 -23.04 11.58 18.62
C GLY A 179 -23.08 10.59 17.46
N LYS A 180 -23.19 11.09 16.22
CA LYS A 180 -23.21 10.31 14.97
C LYS A 180 -21.83 10.12 14.32
N LEU A 181 -20.78 10.69 14.93
CA LEU A 181 -19.41 10.65 14.43
C LEU A 181 -18.61 9.56 15.15
N SER A 182 -18.08 8.61 14.40
CA SER A 182 -17.02 7.68 14.83
C SER A 182 -15.68 8.21 14.34
N TYR A 183 -14.64 8.20 15.16
CA TYR A 183 -13.31 8.66 14.76
C TYR A 183 -12.22 7.80 15.38
N PHE A 184 -11.09 7.69 14.68
CA PHE A 184 -9.88 7.05 15.14
C PHE A 184 -8.68 7.81 14.55
N ALA A 185 -7.61 7.96 15.31
CA ALA A 185 -6.37 8.56 14.83
C ALA A 185 -5.19 7.84 15.47
N THR A 186 -4.10 7.72 14.73
CA THR A 186 -2.82 7.22 15.22
C THR A 186 -1.67 8.05 14.69
N GLU A 187 -0.67 8.25 15.53
CA GLU A 187 0.59 8.91 15.20
C GLU A 187 1.73 8.02 15.69
N SER A 188 2.82 7.95 14.92
CA SER A 188 4.04 7.27 15.35
C SER A 188 5.30 7.95 14.85
N TYR A 189 6.36 7.81 15.65
CA TYR A 189 7.72 8.19 15.30
C TYR A 189 8.63 7.00 15.55
N LEU A 190 9.47 6.65 14.58
CA LEU A 190 10.49 5.60 14.65
C LEU A 190 11.85 6.22 14.38
N HIS A 191 12.79 6.00 15.29
CA HIS A 191 14.22 6.11 15.02
C HIS A 191 14.83 4.71 15.07
N ASP A 192 15.71 4.40 14.11
CA ASP A 192 16.44 3.14 14.06
C ASP A 192 17.82 3.38 13.42
N GLY A 193 18.87 2.76 13.98
CA GLY A 193 20.22 2.79 13.44
C GLY A 193 20.46 1.78 12.32
N ILE A 194 19.42 1.06 11.88
CA ILE A 194 19.38 0.24 10.68
C ILE A 194 18.13 0.60 9.87
N GLY A 195 18.29 1.55 8.95
CA GLY A 195 17.25 2.03 8.07
C GLY A 195 16.98 1.09 6.90
N ILE A 196 18.04 0.61 6.25
CA ILE A 196 17.95 -0.34 5.14
C ILE A 196 18.88 -1.54 5.34
N GLU A 197 18.88 -2.49 4.39
CA GLU A 197 19.72 -3.68 4.53
C GLU A 197 21.22 -3.32 4.48
N ASN A 198 21.95 -3.68 5.53
CA ASN A 198 23.39 -3.43 5.65
C ASN A 198 24.19 -4.19 4.57
N PRO A 199 25.01 -3.49 3.75
CA PRO A 199 25.81 -4.11 2.68
C PRO A 199 27.03 -4.89 3.20
N THR A 200 27.29 -4.87 4.51
CA THR A 200 28.44 -5.50 5.16
C THR A 200 28.02 -6.58 6.16
N ARG A 201 28.99 -7.36 6.65
CA ARG A 201 28.75 -8.34 7.73
C ARG A 201 28.71 -7.71 9.13
N SER A 202 28.89 -6.39 9.25
CA SER A 202 28.87 -5.71 10.54
C SER A 202 27.45 -5.71 11.10
N SER A 203 27.30 -5.81 12.42
CA SER A 203 25.99 -5.57 13.06
C SER A 203 25.73 -4.08 13.31
N SER A 204 26.74 -3.24 13.12
CA SER A 204 26.65 -1.78 13.18
C SER A 204 26.99 -1.27 11.78
N PRO A 205 26.00 -0.97 10.93
CA PRO A 205 26.26 -0.30 9.67
C PRO A 205 26.90 1.08 9.92
N ILE A 206 27.54 1.61 8.90
CA ILE A 206 28.07 2.97 8.91
C ILE A 206 27.10 3.78 8.06
N HIS A 207 26.54 4.86 8.60
CA HIS A 207 25.67 5.78 7.87
C HIS A 207 24.34 5.13 7.41
N ASP A 208 23.54 4.64 8.35
CA ASP A 208 22.30 3.88 8.04
C ASP A 208 21.17 4.23 9.01
N ASP A 209 21.25 5.41 9.64
CA ASP A 209 20.19 5.86 10.54
C ASP A 209 18.93 6.21 9.73
N THR A 210 17.76 5.94 10.30
CA THR A 210 16.47 6.35 9.77
C THR A 210 15.60 7.03 10.82
N ASP A 211 14.86 8.03 10.38
CA ASP A 211 13.80 8.68 11.14
C ASP A 211 12.51 8.64 10.32
N GLN A 212 11.44 8.08 10.87
CA GLN A 212 10.17 7.91 10.18
C GLN A 212 9.02 8.42 11.04
N TYR A 213 8.22 9.31 10.48
CA TYR A 213 7.02 9.87 11.10
C TYR A 213 5.78 9.46 10.30
N LYS A 214 4.76 8.93 10.98
CA LYS A 214 3.51 8.49 10.37
C LYS A 214 2.32 9.03 11.14
N LEU A 215 1.30 9.40 10.38
CA LEU A 215 0.01 9.87 10.87
C LEU A 215 -1.09 9.22 10.06
N PHE A 216 -2.11 8.72 10.73
CA PHE A 216 -3.33 8.24 10.11
C PHE A 216 -4.56 8.75 10.86
N GLY A 217 -5.60 9.09 10.13
CA GLY A 217 -6.88 9.55 10.67
C GLY A 217 -8.06 8.93 9.93
N TYR A 218 -9.03 8.49 10.71
CA TYR A 218 -10.31 7.95 10.28
C TYR A 218 -11.42 8.77 10.91
N SER A 219 -12.42 9.13 10.13
CA SER A 219 -13.68 9.67 10.64
C SER A 219 -14.85 9.17 9.81
N SER A 220 -15.94 8.77 10.47
CA SER A 220 -17.16 8.30 9.81
C SER A 220 -18.38 8.93 10.45
N TYR A 221 -19.21 9.58 9.64
CA TYR A 221 -20.45 10.20 10.06
C TYR A 221 -21.64 9.43 9.51
N ILE A 222 -22.44 8.85 10.41
CA ILE A 222 -23.64 8.10 10.04
C ILE A 222 -24.81 9.08 9.91
N PHE A 223 -25.34 9.25 8.69
CA PHE A 223 -26.50 10.14 8.49
C PHE A 223 -27.78 9.49 8.99
N ASP A 224 -27.96 8.23 8.61
CA ASP A 224 -29.09 7.36 8.91
C ASP A 224 -28.61 5.89 8.93
N PRO A 225 -29.44 4.92 9.36
CA PRO A 225 -29.03 3.51 9.45
C PRO A 225 -28.58 2.89 8.11
N THR A 226 -28.82 3.58 6.99
CA THR A 226 -28.52 3.10 5.65
C THR A 226 -27.36 3.80 4.99
N SER A 227 -26.79 4.85 5.58
CA SER A 227 -25.79 5.67 4.91
C SER A 227 -24.77 6.33 5.84
N ARG A 228 -23.51 6.33 5.38
CA ARG A 228 -22.39 6.99 6.05
C ARG A 228 -21.47 7.71 5.08
N LEU A 229 -20.80 8.74 5.59
CA LEU A 229 -19.66 9.38 4.95
C LEU A 229 -18.41 9.07 5.76
N THR A 230 -17.39 8.50 5.15
CA THR A 230 -16.09 8.20 5.76
C THR A 230 -15.01 9.06 5.12
N LEU A 231 -14.15 9.65 5.94
CA LEU A 231 -12.93 10.35 5.53
C LEU A 231 -11.73 9.67 6.17
N LEU A 232 -10.81 9.21 5.34
CA LEU A 232 -9.49 8.70 5.70
C LEU A 232 -8.45 9.71 5.27
N ILE A 233 -7.46 9.97 6.12
CA ILE A 233 -6.29 10.78 5.79
C ILE A 233 -5.04 10.12 6.34
N SER A 234 -3.92 10.28 5.66
CA SER A 234 -2.63 9.77 6.09
C SER A 234 -1.50 10.67 5.64
N GLY A 235 -0.43 10.70 6.43
CA GLY A 235 0.82 11.37 6.09
C GLY A 235 2.01 10.58 6.62
N ASN A 236 3.07 10.52 5.82
CA ASN A 236 4.33 9.87 6.12
C ASN A 236 5.47 10.77 5.67
N HIS A 237 6.48 10.90 6.53
CA HIS A 237 7.78 11.48 6.20
C HIS A 237 8.86 10.52 6.68
N SER A 238 9.86 10.22 5.87
CA SER A 238 10.91 9.27 6.21
C SER A 238 12.24 9.71 5.66
N ASP A 239 13.24 9.82 6.53
CA ASP A 239 14.62 10.08 6.15
C ASP A 239 15.46 8.81 6.34
N PHE A 240 16.37 8.57 5.41
CA PHE A 240 17.28 7.44 5.37
C PHE A 240 18.69 7.92 5.04
N GLN A 241 19.67 7.49 5.84
CA GLN A 241 21.05 7.46 5.42
C GLN A 241 21.29 6.19 4.59
N ILE A 242 22.11 6.29 3.54
CA ILE A 242 22.49 5.12 2.75
C ILE A 242 23.78 4.52 3.33
N PRO A 243 23.79 3.22 3.68
CA PRO A 243 24.89 2.57 4.36
C PRO A 243 26.16 2.47 3.53
N ASN A 244 27.26 2.85 4.15
CA ASN A 244 28.57 2.90 3.54
C ASN A 244 29.23 1.52 3.48
N THR A 245 29.88 1.22 2.35
CA THR A 245 30.78 0.08 2.23
C THR A 245 32.23 0.53 2.41
N PRO A 246 32.91 0.21 3.53
CA PRO A 246 34.28 0.66 3.78
C PRO A 246 35.30 -0.10 2.92
N GLY A 247 36.41 0.57 2.57
CA GLY A 247 37.55 -0.05 1.88
C GLY A 247 37.38 -0.21 0.36
N LEU A 248 36.45 0.52 -0.26
CA LEU A 248 36.34 0.56 -1.72
C LEU A 248 37.60 1.20 -2.33
N THR A 249 38.02 0.69 -3.48
CA THR A 249 39.16 1.24 -4.21
C THR A 249 38.68 2.37 -5.12
N PRO A 250 39.21 3.60 -5.00
CA PRO A 250 38.92 4.69 -5.94
C PRO A 250 39.17 4.28 -7.39
N ALA A 251 38.21 4.57 -8.27
CA ALA A 251 38.30 4.25 -9.71
C ALA A 251 38.53 5.49 -10.58
N PHE A 252 38.10 6.67 -10.12
CA PHE A 252 38.12 7.93 -10.87
C PHE A 252 38.79 9.06 -10.08
N THR A 253 39.10 10.16 -10.75
CA THR A 253 39.68 11.36 -10.15
C THR A 253 38.80 12.59 -10.39
N VAL A 254 38.49 13.35 -9.35
CA VAL A 254 37.67 14.58 -9.43
C VAL A 254 38.54 15.78 -9.10
N GLY A 255 38.72 16.69 -10.06
CA GLY A 255 39.67 17.80 -9.94
C GLY A 255 41.07 17.28 -9.64
N THR A 256 41.55 17.50 -8.41
CA THR A 256 42.84 17.03 -7.90
C THR A 256 42.72 15.89 -6.88
N ARG A 257 41.50 15.41 -6.60
CA ARG A 257 41.22 14.37 -5.60
C ARG A 257 41.09 13.02 -6.31
N SER A 258 42.00 12.09 -6.02
CA SER A 258 41.97 10.71 -6.53
C SER A 258 41.72 9.68 -5.43
N THR A 259 41.46 10.14 -4.21
CA THR A 259 41.23 9.30 -3.03
C THR A 259 40.08 9.86 -2.21
N PHE A 260 39.25 8.97 -1.72
CA PHE A 260 38.19 9.26 -0.76
C PHE A 260 38.08 8.06 0.19
N ASP A 261 37.69 8.30 1.43
CA ASP A 261 37.44 7.22 2.40
C ASP A 261 36.00 6.76 2.24
N SER A 262 35.77 5.57 1.66
CA SER A 262 34.40 5.10 1.37
C SER A 262 33.55 4.86 2.61
N ALA A 263 34.15 4.87 3.81
CA ALA A 263 33.41 4.85 5.07
C ALA A 263 32.76 6.21 5.42
N LYS A 264 33.04 7.27 4.65
CA LYS A 264 32.59 8.64 4.90
C LYS A 264 31.74 9.21 3.77
N LEU A 265 31.14 8.36 2.95
CA LEU A 265 30.12 8.81 2.00
C LEU A 265 28.92 9.34 2.80
N ASP A 266 28.27 10.36 2.27
CA ASP A 266 27.13 11.06 2.88
C ASP A 266 25.96 11.09 1.89
N GLU A 267 25.45 9.89 1.59
CA GLU A 267 24.31 9.67 0.69
C GLU A 267 23.02 9.58 1.52
N ASN A 268 22.00 10.36 1.18
CA ASN A 268 20.76 10.41 1.96
C ASN A 268 19.52 10.39 1.05
N GLN A 269 18.43 9.80 1.54
CA GLN A 269 17.14 9.79 0.87
C GLN A 269 16.04 10.29 1.81
N SER A 270 15.18 11.16 1.29
CA SER A 270 13.97 11.62 1.98
C SER A 270 12.74 11.19 1.18
N GLU A 271 11.72 10.70 1.86
CA GLU A 271 10.50 10.16 1.28
C GLU A 271 9.28 10.78 1.94
N ASP A 272 8.40 11.35 1.13
CA ASP A 272 7.15 11.95 1.56
C ASP A 272 5.99 11.19 0.93
N SER A 273 4.95 10.92 1.71
CA SER A 273 3.70 10.42 1.14
C SER A 273 2.48 10.83 1.93
N THR A 274 1.40 11.15 1.23
CA THR A 274 0.12 11.52 1.82
C THR A 274 -1.01 10.97 0.98
N TYR A 275 -2.11 10.59 1.62
CA TYR A 275 -3.34 10.29 0.90
C TYR A 275 -4.57 10.75 1.67
N ALA A 276 -5.63 10.99 0.92
CA ALA A 276 -6.95 11.26 1.46
C ALA A 276 -7.99 10.47 0.66
N ILE A 277 -8.92 9.84 1.36
CA ILE A 277 -10.02 9.07 0.76
C ILE A 277 -11.32 9.54 1.40
N LEU A 278 -12.25 10.02 0.57
CA LEU A 278 -13.59 10.39 0.99
C LEU A 278 -14.59 9.43 0.34
N THR A 279 -15.37 8.75 1.16
CA THR A 279 -16.26 7.69 0.72
C THR A 279 -17.67 7.88 1.25
N TYR A 280 -18.63 7.90 0.33
CA TYR A 280 -20.04 7.80 0.68
C TYR A 280 -20.52 6.37 0.43
N GLN A 281 -21.12 5.76 1.44
CA GLN A 281 -21.65 4.41 1.37
C GLN A 281 -23.16 4.43 1.65
N LYS A 282 -23.90 3.59 0.93
CA LYS A 282 -25.33 3.42 1.13
C LYS A 282 -25.82 2.00 0.88
N HIS A 283 -26.73 1.53 1.73
CA HIS A 283 -27.39 0.22 1.63
C HIS A 283 -28.93 0.38 1.70
N VAL A 284 -29.65 0.04 0.64
CA VAL A 284 -31.11 0.15 0.57
C VAL A 284 -31.72 -1.11 -0.04
N GLY A 285 -32.39 -1.91 0.79
CA GLY A 285 -33.00 -3.17 0.37
C GLY A 285 -31.96 -4.10 -0.22
N ASP A 286 -32.17 -4.54 -1.46
CA ASP A 286 -31.26 -5.44 -2.17
C ASP A 286 -30.09 -4.73 -2.86
N PHE A 287 -29.96 -3.40 -2.73
CA PHE A 287 -28.95 -2.60 -3.40
C PHE A 287 -27.97 -1.96 -2.41
N SER A 288 -26.67 -2.14 -2.64
CA SER A 288 -25.59 -1.48 -1.88
C SER A 288 -24.62 -0.82 -2.83
N PHE A 289 -24.10 0.35 -2.46
CA PHE A 289 -23.01 0.98 -3.20
C PHE A 289 -22.06 1.77 -2.31
N GLN A 290 -20.86 1.94 -2.83
CA GLN A 290 -19.80 2.77 -2.30
C GLN A 290 -19.32 3.71 -3.41
N ALA A 291 -19.22 4.99 -3.12
CA ALA A 291 -18.70 6.01 -4.04
C ALA A 291 -17.58 6.77 -3.33
N SER A 292 -16.39 6.70 -3.90
CA SER A 292 -15.16 7.21 -3.30
C SER A 292 -14.49 8.23 -4.22
N ALA A 293 -13.92 9.26 -3.62
CA ALA A 293 -12.96 10.15 -4.25
C ALA A 293 -11.67 10.08 -3.45
N PHE A 294 -10.53 9.96 -4.12
CA PHE A 294 -9.25 9.81 -3.46
C PHE A 294 -8.17 10.67 -4.13
N ASN A 295 -7.19 11.05 -3.32
CA ASN A 295 -5.96 11.67 -3.76
C ASN A 295 -4.78 11.00 -3.03
N ARG A 296 -3.66 10.84 -3.72
CA ARG A 296 -2.38 10.42 -3.15
C ARG A 296 -1.25 11.26 -3.74
N TYR A 297 -0.38 11.78 -2.90
CA TYR A 297 0.88 12.39 -3.29
C TYR A 297 2.03 11.57 -2.70
N SER A 298 3.03 11.28 -3.51
CA SER A 298 4.25 10.58 -3.08
C SER A 298 5.46 11.21 -3.75
N ALA A 299 6.53 11.42 -3.00
CA ALA A 299 7.77 11.97 -3.51
C ALA A 299 8.99 11.34 -2.83
N ILE A 300 10.09 11.27 -3.59
CA ILE A 300 11.38 10.78 -3.13
C ILE A 300 12.46 11.72 -3.61
N LEU A 301 13.35 12.09 -2.70
CA LEU A 301 14.54 12.87 -2.98
C LEU A 301 15.79 12.15 -2.48
N PHE A 302 16.52 11.56 -3.41
CA PHE A 302 17.85 11.00 -3.19
C PHE A 302 18.94 12.07 -3.44
N ARG A 303 19.86 12.19 -2.50
CA ARG A 303 21.02 13.09 -2.52
C ARG A 303 22.31 12.26 -2.45
N PRO A 304 23.16 12.33 -3.49
CA PRO A 304 24.44 11.62 -3.52
C PRO A 304 25.51 12.34 -2.69
N ASP A 305 26.64 11.67 -2.43
CA ASP A 305 27.91 12.35 -2.14
C ASP A 305 28.60 12.64 -3.49
N ASP A 306 28.43 13.88 -3.98
CA ASP A 306 28.95 14.29 -5.29
C ASP A 306 30.42 13.93 -5.51
N VAL A 307 31.28 14.02 -4.48
CA VAL A 307 32.72 13.76 -4.65
C VAL A 307 33.02 12.28 -4.50
N GLY A 308 32.49 11.65 -3.46
CA GLY A 308 32.70 10.24 -3.18
C GLY A 308 32.16 9.35 -4.29
N ASP A 309 30.91 9.57 -4.71
CA ASP A 309 30.25 8.77 -5.73
C ASP A 309 30.91 8.92 -7.10
N LEU A 310 31.34 10.14 -7.45
CA LEU A 310 32.16 10.34 -8.64
C LEU A 310 33.50 9.57 -8.56
N ILE A 311 34.16 9.51 -7.41
CA ILE A 311 35.45 8.81 -7.25
C ILE A 311 35.29 7.29 -7.37
N PHE A 312 34.22 6.71 -6.82
CA PHE A 312 34.03 5.25 -6.82
C PHE A 312 33.25 4.75 -8.03
N ASN A 313 32.16 5.43 -8.38
CA ASN A 313 31.20 4.98 -9.39
C ASN A 313 31.34 5.73 -10.73
N GLY A 314 32.00 6.89 -10.73
CA GLY A 314 32.11 7.76 -11.91
C GLY A 314 30.81 8.51 -12.21
N VAL A 315 29.79 8.37 -11.35
CA VAL A 315 28.48 8.99 -11.49
C VAL A 315 27.97 9.38 -10.10
N ALA A 316 27.43 10.59 -9.98
CA ALA A 316 26.70 11.04 -8.79
C ALA A 316 25.38 11.65 -9.25
N SER A 317 24.25 11.16 -8.77
CA SER A 317 22.93 11.57 -9.30
C SER A 317 22.00 12.02 -8.18
N ARG A 318 21.64 13.31 -8.16
CA ARG A 318 20.52 13.80 -7.36
C ARG A 318 19.23 13.47 -8.09
N VAL A 319 18.36 12.68 -7.48
CA VAL A 319 17.11 12.21 -8.09
C VAL A 319 15.94 12.71 -7.26
N ASP A 320 15.04 13.44 -7.90
CA ASP A 320 13.85 14.04 -7.30
C ASP A 320 12.64 13.55 -8.10
N ARG A 321 11.82 12.70 -7.49
CA ARG A 321 10.65 12.09 -8.13
C ARG A 321 9.42 12.42 -7.34
N GLY A 322 8.33 12.71 -8.04
CA GLY A 322 7.03 12.96 -7.44
C GLY A 322 5.91 12.39 -8.28
N ILE A 323 4.83 11.98 -7.64
CA ILE A 323 3.58 11.63 -8.31
C ILE A 323 2.40 12.13 -7.51
N LEU A 324 1.45 12.76 -8.20
CA LEU A 324 0.14 13.13 -7.68
C LEU A 324 -0.92 12.31 -8.43
N SER A 325 -1.65 11.49 -7.70
CA SER A 325 -2.71 10.64 -8.23
C SER A 325 -4.06 11.09 -7.69
N ASN A 326 -5.01 11.36 -8.57
CA ASN A 326 -6.39 11.70 -8.23
C ASN A 326 -7.32 10.65 -8.82
N GLY A 327 -8.41 10.33 -8.16
CA GLY A 327 -9.40 9.46 -8.78
C GLY A 327 -10.73 9.38 -8.07
N ILE A 328 -11.63 8.67 -8.75
CA ILE A 328 -12.95 8.34 -8.28
C ILE A 328 -13.19 6.84 -8.51
N GLU A 329 -13.86 6.21 -7.58
CA GLU A 329 -14.23 4.80 -7.64
C GLU A 329 -15.69 4.66 -7.22
N PHE A 330 -16.43 3.82 -7.94
CA PHE A 330 -17.80 3.49 -7.63
C PHE A 330 -17.96 1.99 -7.75
N ASP A 331 -18.38 1.36 -6.66
CA ASP A 331 -18.66 -0.07 -6.62
C ASP A 331 -20.09 -0.30 -6.12
N SER A 332 -20.78 -1.25 -6.72
CA SER A 332 -22.16 -1.56 -6.38
C SER A 332 -22.46 -3.05 -6.42
N SER A 333 -23.44 -3.45 -5.61
CA SER A 333 -23.96 -4.81 -5.50
C SER A 333 -25.48 -4.76 -5.48
N TYR A 334 -26.11 -5.64 -6.27
CA TYR A 334 -27.54 -5.75 -6.38
C TYR A 334 -27.96 -7.22 -6.35
N LYS A 335 -28.70 -7.61 -5.30
CA LYS A 335 -29.29 -8.95 -5.20
C LYS A 335 -30.50 -9.02 -6.14
N LEU A 336 -30.27 -9.51 -7.36
CA LEU A 336 -31.29 -9.60 -8.41
C LEU A 336 -32.32 -10.69 -8.09
N THR A 337 -31.86 -11.83 -7.58
CA THR A 337 -32.69 -12.94 -7.09
C THR A 337 -31.98 -13.63 -5.93
N ASP A 338 -32.58 -14.65 -5.32
CA ASP A 338 -31.90 -15.48 -4.31
C ASP A 338 -30.70 -16.27 -4.87
N GLN A 339 -30.60 -16.39 -6.19
CA GLN A 339 -29.51 -17.10 -6.87
C GLN A 339 -28.52 -16.18 -7.58
N HIS A 340 -28.86 -14.90 -7.80
CA HIS A 340 -28.04 -13.99 -8.60
C HIS A 340 -27.77 -12.69 -7.85
N THR A 341 -26.49 -12.36 -7.68
CA THR A 341 -26.04 -11.06 -7.18
C THR A 341 -25.16 -10.39 -8.23
N LEU A 342 -25.68 -9.32 -8.82
CA LEU A 342 -24.97 -8.52 -9.82
C LEU A 342 -24.06 -7.51 -9.14
N ARG A 343 -22.85 -7.33 -9.65
CA ARG A 343 -21.92 -6.30 -9.19
C ARG A 343 -21.37 -5.55 -10.37
N ALA A 344 -21.35 -4.24 -10.24
CA ALA A 344 -20.86 -3.36 -11.28
C ALA A 344 -20.17 -2.16 -10.64
N GLY A 345 -19.17 -1.66 -11.33
CA GLY A 345 -18.44 -0.51 -10.85
C GLY A 345 -17.51 0.06 -11.89
N PHE A 346 -16.92 1.20 -11.55
CA PHE A 346 -15.92 1.85 -12.35
C PHE A 346 -14.88 2.54 -11.47
N ILE A 347 -13.70 2.72 -12.04
CA ILE A 347 -12.65 3.54 -11.45
C ILE A 347 -12.03 4.41 -12.54
N PHE A 348 -11.75 5.65 -12.17
CA PHE A 348 -10.99 6.58 -12.97
C PHE A 348 -9.86 7.15 -12.13
N THR A 349 -8.65 7.09 -12.66
CA THR A 349 -7.45 7.66 -12.02
C THR A 349 -6.69 8.51 -13.02
N GLU A 350 -6.29 9.70 -12.58
CA GLU A 350 -5.33 10.58 -13.24
C GLU A 350 -4.06 10.62 -12.39
N GLY A 351 -2.91 10.36 -13.01
CA GLY A 351 -1.60 10.51 -12.39
C GLY A 351 -0.78 11.58 -13.09
N TYR A 352 -0.15 12.47 -12.32
CA TYR A 352 0.86 13.41 -12.78
C TYR A 352 2.19 13.10 -12.10
N ALA A 353 3.15 12.58 -12.86
CA ALA A 353 4.49 12.26 -12.39
C ALA A 353 5.50 13.31 -12.83
N THR A 354 6.43 13.67 -11.94
CA THR A 354 7.57 14.56 -12.19
C THR A 354 8.86 13.82 -11.85
N ILE A 355 9.85 13.90 -12.73
CA ILE A 355 11.16 13.30 -12.55
C ILE A 355 12.18 14.38 -12.87
N ASP A 356 12.83 14.93 -11.84
CA ASP A 356 13.88 15.92 -11.97
C ASP A 356 15.20 15.32 -11.49
N THR A 357 16.11 15.09 -12.45
CA THR A 357 17.40 14.47 -12.16
C THR A 357 18.56 15.39 -12.55
N VAL A 358 19.53 15.50 -11.66
CA VAL A 358 20.80 16.16 -11.93
C VAL A 358 21.92 15.17 -11.70
N THR A 359 22.61 14.80 -12.77
CA THR A 359 23.67 13.80 -12.73
C THR A 359 25.02 14.41 -13.08
N LEU A 360 26.02 14.17 -12.26
CA LEU A 360 27.42 14.43 -12.53
C LEU A 360 28.07 13.16 -13.10
N VAL A 361 28.80 13.29 -14.20
CA VAL A 361 29.51 12.18 -14.88
C VAL A 361 30.83 12.65 -15.46
N PHE A 362 31.74 11.75 -15.80
CA PHE A 362 32.95 12.10 -16.55
C PHE A 362 32.81 11.81 -18.04
N PRO A 363 33.42 12.63 -18.92
CA PRO A 363 33.57 12.24 -20.31
C PRO A 363 34.58 11.08 -20.41
N VAL A 364 34.31 10.13 -21.29
CA VAL A 364 35.16 8.95 -21.51
C VAL A 364 35.65 8.85 -22.94
N ASP A 365 36.73 8.09 -23.14
CA ASP A 365 37.20 7.69 -24.47
C ASP A 365 36.41 6.48 -25.00
N GLU A 366 36.74 6.02 -26.21
CA GLU A 366 36.12 4.85 -26.84
C GLU A 366 36.28 3.54 -26.03
N ASN A 367 37.20 3.50 -25.05
CA ASN A 367 37.41 2.35 -24.16
C ASN A 367 36.74 2.53 -22.79
N GLY A 368 35.94 3.58 -22.59
CA GLY A 368 35.28 3.90 -21.33
C GLY A 368 36.21 4.51 -20.27
N ARG A 369 37.43 4.94 -20.64
CA ARG A 369 38.37 5.56 -19.69
C ARG A 369 38.10 7.04 -19.55
N GLN A 370 38.15 7.54 -18.31
CA GLN A 370 38.01 8.95 -17.98
C GLN A 370 39.02 9.83 -18.76
N THR A 371 38.51 10.85 -19.46
CA THR A 371 39.32 11.80 -20.25
C THR A 371 39.49 13.17 -19.60
N SER A 372 38.65 13.51 -18.62
CA SER A 372 38.69 14.76 -17.86
C SER A 372 38.39 14.51 -16.39
N THR A 373 39.08 15.21 -15.49
CA THR A 373 38.78 15.21 -14.04
C THR A 373 37.72 16.23 -13.63
N ILE A 374 37.25 17.05 -14.57
CA ILE A 374 36.12 17.97 -14.37
C ILE A 374 34.85 17.24 -14.83
N PRO A 375 33.88 16.99 -13.93
CA PRO A 375 32.64 16.31 -14.29
C PRO A 375 31.75 17.20 -15.16
N LEU A 376 30.98 16.57 -16.04
CA LEU A 376 29.88 17.15 -16.78
C LEU A 376 28.62 17.07 -15.91
N ARG A 377 27.83 18.14 -15.93
CA ARG A 377 26.52 18.18 -15.28
C ARG A 377 25.43 18.00 -16.32
N ILE A 378 24.71 16.89 -16.23
CA ILE A 378 23.58 16.55 -17.09
C ILE A 378 22.29 16.79 -16.29
N VAL A 379 21.36 17.54 -16.89
CA VAL A 379 20.03 17.77 -16.33
C VAL A 379 19.02 17.00 -17.15
N ASP A 380 18.20 16.20 -16.48
CA ASP A 380 17.19 15.37 -17.08
C ASP A 380 15.88 15.48 -16.31
N ASN A 381 15.02 16.35 -16.84
CA ASN A 381 13.75 16.69 -16.24
C ASN A 381 12.64 16.27 -17.19
N HIS A 382 11.66 15.54 -16.66
CA HIS A 382 10.51 15.06 -17.38
C HIS A 382 9.27 15.10 -16.51
N ASP A 383 8.12 15.26 -17.17
CA ASP A 383 6.83 15.10 -16.57
C ASP A 383 5.93 14.21 -17.43
N LYS A 384 4.96 13.57 -16.78
CA LYS A 384 4.07 12.63 -17.47
C LYS A 384 2.68 12.63 -16.84
N TYR A 385 1.67 12.78 -17.68
CA TYR A 385 0.29 12.47 -17.35
C TYR A 385 -0.05 11.03 -17.74
N GLY A 386 -0.84 10.38 -16.90
CA GLY A 386 -1.45 9.09 -17.19
C GLY A 386 -2.91 9.07 -16.78
N TYR A 387 -3.77 8.53 -17.64
CA TYR A 387 -5.19 8.36 -17.40
C TYR A 387 -5.56 6.88 -17.49
N PHE A 388 -6.24 6.39 -16.45
CA PHE A 388 -6.62 5.00 -16.29
C PHE A 388 -8.13 4.92 -16.06
N TYR A 389 -8.83 4.15 -16.89
CA TYR A 389 -10.26 3.93 -16.78
C TYR A 389 -10.52 2.45 -16.71
N GLY A 390 -11.29 2.01 -15.71
CA GLY A 390 -11.70 0.62 -15.57
C GLY A 390 -13.19 0.54 -15.33
N PHE A 391 -13.87 -0.35 -16.06
CA PHE A 391 -15.29 -0.65 -15.86
C PHE A 391 -15.43 -2.15 -15.69
N TYR A 392 -16.25 -2.60 -14.75
CA TYR A 392 -16.50 -4.02 -14.58
C TYR A 392 -17.99 -4.33 -14.40
N LEU A 393 -18.35 -5.54 -14.81
CA LEU A 393 -19.64 -6.16 -14.54
C LEU A 393 -19.40 -7.64 -14.25
N GLN A 394 -20.04 -8.14 -13.20
CA GLN A 394 -19.96 -9.54 -12.79
C GLN A 394 -21.28 -10.01 -12.18
N ASP A 395 -21.54 -11.30 -12.32
CA ASP A 395 -22.67 -11.99 -11.69
C ASP A 395 -22.14 -13.10 -10.78
N GLU A 396 -22.55 -13.07 -9.52
CA GLU A 396 -22.41 -14.18 -8.58
C GLU A 396 -23.67 -15.04 -8.69
N TRP A 397 -23.53 -16.20 -9.33
CA TRP A 397 -24.60 -17.16 -9.52
C TRP A 397 -24.45 -18.34 -8.56
N LYS A 398 -25.50 -18.61 -7.78
CA LYS A 398 -25.66 -19.76 -6.89
C LYS A 398 -26.77 -20.67 -7.42
N PRO A 399 -26.49 -21.57 -8.39
CA PRO A 399 -27.49 -22.50 -8.91
C PRO A 399 -28.13 -23.36 -7.81
N PHE A 400 -27.34 -23.71 -6.80
CA PHE A 400 -27.75 -24.39 -5.57
C PHE A 400 -26.72 -24.06 -4.46
N GLU A 401 -27.06 -24.33 -3.20
CA GLU A 401 -26.29 -23.84 -2.03
C GLU A 401 -24.80 -24.21 -2.05
N GLN A 402 -24.45 -25.40 -2.54
CA GLN A 402 -23.07 -25.86 -2.58
C GLN A 402 -22.23 -25.32 -3.75
N LEU A 403 -22.83 -24.65 -4.74
CA LEU A 403 -22.11 -24.22 -5.95
C LEU A 403 -22.26 -22.71 -6.14
N THR A 404 -21.13 -22.01 -6.16
CA THR A 404 -21.05 -20.60 -6.52
C THR A 404 -20.22 -20.46 -7.79
N ILE A 405 -20.77 -19.80 -8.79
CA ILE A 405 -20.11 -19.46 -10.05
C ILE A 405 -20.10 -17.94 -10.13
N ASN A 406 -18.91 -17.34 -10.11
CA ASN A 406 -18.73 -15.93 -10.42
C ASN A 406 -18.20 -15.80 -11.84
N PHE A 407 -18.87 -15.01 -12.67
CA PHE A 407 -18.39 -14.73 -14.02
C PHE A 407 -18.62 -13.27 -14.36
N GLY A 408 -17.71 -12.70 -15.13
CA GLY A 408 -17.76 -11.29 -15.46
C GLY A 408 -16.65 -10.86 -16.40
N GLY A 409 -16.57 -9.56 -16.59
CA GLY A 409 -15.53 -8.96 -17.41
C GLY A 409 -15.18 -7.57 -16.91
N ARG A 410 -13.94 -7.18 -17.18
CA ARG A 410 -13.45 -5.83 -16.97
C ARG A 410 -13.01 -5.22 -18.30
N LEU A 411 -13.32 -3.96 -18.53
CA LEU A 411 -12.85 -3.19 -19.68
C LEU A 411 -11.95 -2.07 -19.16
N ASP A 412 -10.67 -2.14 -19.55
CA ASP A 412 -9.66 -1.18 -19.14
C ASP A 412 -9.22 -0.32 -20.33
N PHE A 413 -9.02 0.98 -20.10
CA PHE A 413 -8.43 1.94 -21.03
C PHE A 413 -7.28 2.68 -20.33
N VAL A 414 -6.17 2.83 -21.05
CA VAL A 414 -4.96 3.51 -20.57
C VAL A 414 -4.49 4.50 -21.62
N ASN A 415 -4.32 5.74 -21.20
CA ASN A 415 -3.60 6.77 -21.94
C ASN A 415 -2.42 7.22 -21.07
N ALA A 416 -1.24 6.69 -21.34
CA ALA A 416 -0.01 7.03 -20.62
C ALA A 416 1.16 7.12 -21.61
N PHE A 417 1.95 6.06 -21.74
CA PHE A 417 3.03 5.98 -22.74
C PHE A 417 2.48 5.71 -24.15
N VAL A 418 1.45 4.88 -24.23
CA VAL A 418 0.70 4.52 -25.43
C VAL A 418 -0.79 4.46 -25.10
N ASP A 419 -1.64 4.53 -26.13
CA ASP A 419 -3.08 4.34 -26.02
C ASP A 419 -3.43 2.86 -26.14
N GLU A 420 -3.93 2.28 -25.05
CA GLU A 420 -4.26 0.86 -24.99
C GLU A 420 -5.61 0.61 -24.34
N ASN A 421 -6.22 -0.51 -24.71
CA ASN A 421 -7.39 -1.03 -24.03
C ASN A 421 -7.37 -2.56 -24.00
N GLN A 422 -8.17 -3.14 -23.11
CA GLN A 422 -8.39 -4.58 -23.05
C GLN A 422 -9.75 -4.93 -22.43
N LEU A 423 -10.47 -5.86 -23.07
CA LEU A 423 -11.53 -6.63 -22.42
C LEU A 423 -10.91 -7.86 -21.73
N SER A 424 -11.16 -7.97 -20.44
CA SER A 424 -10.55 -8.92 -19.52
C SER A 424 -11.63 -9.83 -18.91
N PRO A 425 -12.06 -10.92 -19.59
CA PRO A 425 -13.04 -11.85 -19.06
C PRO A 425 -12.49 -12.67 -17.89
N ARG A 426 -13.35 -12.99 -16.92
CA ARG A 426 -13.01 -13.75 -15.72
C ARG A 426 -14.13 -14.71 -15.32
N ILE A 427 -13.75 -15.85 -14.76
CA ILE A 427 -14.68 -16.84 -14.21
C ILE A 427 -14.02 -17.55 -13.04
N ASN A 428 -14.77 -17.74 -11.96
CA ASN A 428 -14.40 -18.51 -10.79
C ASN A 428 -15.54 -19.44 -10.42
N VAL A 429 -15.22 -20.67 -10.05
CA VAL A 429 -16.16 -21.68 -9.59
C VAL A 429 -15.71 -22.18 -8.24
N VAL A 430 -16.60 -22.15 -7.25
CA VAL A 430 -16.39 -22.71 -5.93
C VAL A 430 -17.47 -23.75 -5.67
N TYR A 431 -17.06 -24.97 -5.35
CA TYR A 431 -17.95 -26.09 -5.09
C TYR A 431 -17.65 -26.73 -3.73
N GLU A 432 -18.67 -26.82 -2.89
CA GLU A 432 -18.61 -27.39 -1.53
C GLU A 432 -19.42 -28.69 -1.47
N PRO A 433 -18.91 -29.80 -2.06
CA PRO A 433 -19.69 -31.04 -2.20
C PRO A 433 -20.17 -31.62 -0.86
N PHE A 434 -19.37 -31.43 0.19
CA PHE A 434 -19.67 -31.86 1.55
C PHE A 434 -18.89 -31.02 2.56
N LYS A 435 -19.35 -31.04 3.81
CA LYS A 435 -18.76 -30.26 4.90
C LYS A 435 -17.26 -30.57 5.04
N GLY A 436 -16.46 -29.50 5.06
CA GLY A 436 -15.00 -29.59 5.21
C GLY A 436 -14.24 -29.83 3.91
N THR A 437 -14.88 -29.73 2.75
CA THR A 437 -14.21 -29.79 1.44
C THR A 437 -14.75 -28.72 0.52
N THR A 438 -13.84 -27.89 0.02
CA THR A 438 -14.09 -26.83 -0.96
C THR A 438 -13.15 -27.08 -2.14
N LEU A 439 -13.72 -27.15 -3.33
CA LEU A 439 -12.99 -27.21 -4.60
C LEU A 439 -13.13 -25.86 -5.28
N HIS A 440 -12.05 -25.33 -5.85
CA HIS A 440 -12.12 -24.10 -6.64
C HIS A 440 -11.46 -24.30 -8.00
N ALA A 441 -11.86 -23.50 -8.97
CA ALA A 441 -11.19 -23.37 -10.25
C ALA A 441 -11.49 -21.98 -10.82
N GLY A 442 -10.49 -21.32 -11.39
CA GLY A 442 -10.60 -19.95 -11.84
C GLY A 442 -9.78 -19.68 -13.09
N TYR A 443 -10.28 -18.74 -13.90
CA TYR A 443 -9.56 -18.14 -15.01
C TYR A 443 -9.75 -16.62 -14.98
N ALA A 444 -8.65 -15.90 -15.23
CA ALA A 444 -8.70 -14.46 -15.41
C ALA A 444 -7.77 -14.01 -16.54
N ARG A 445 -8.24 -13.05 -17.33
CA ARG A 445 -7.39 -12.26 -18.21
C ARG A 445 -6.96 -10.99 -17.47
N TYR A 446 -5.66 -10.72 -17.42
CA TYR A 446 -5.08 -9.56 -16.73
C TYR A 446 -4.50 -8.54 -17.70
N PHE A 447 -4.47 -7.30 -17.24
CA PHE A 447 -4.00 -6.12 -17.95
C PHE A 447 -3.26 -5.22 -16.96
N THR A 448 -1.94 -5.12 -17.12
CA THR A 448 -1.06 -4.38 -16.20
C THR A 448 -0.39 -3.24 -16.96
N PRO A 449 -0.80 -1.99 -16.75
CA PRO A 449 -0.14 -0.85 -17.38
C PRO A 449 1.26 -0.63 -16.79
N PRO A 450 2.23 -0.10 -17.56
CA PRO A 450 3.52 0.27 -17.00
C PRO A 450 3.40 1.43 -15.99
N PRO A 451 4.31 1.52 -15.00
CA PRO A 451 4.32 2.61 -14.02
C PRO A 451 4.74 3.94 -14.67
N LEU A 452 4.18 5.06 -14.18
CA LEU A 452 4.32 6.38 -14.84
C LEU A 452 5.71 7.00 -14.70
N GLU A 453 6.49 6.59 -13.70
CA GLU A 453 7.85 7.04 -13.45
C GLU A 453 8.92 6.38 -14.33
N GLY A 454 8.50 5.63 -15.36
CA GLY A 454 9.40 4.99 -16.31
C GLY A 454 10.37 5.97 -16.98
N VAL A 455 11.64 5.55 -17.11
CA VAL A 455 12.70 6.37 -17.72
C VAL A 455 12.51 6.43 -19.24
N PRO A 456 12.44 7.64 -19.85
CA PRO A 456 12.28 7.74 -21.29
C PRO A 456 13.60 7.49 -22.03
N GLN A 457 13.51 7.03 -23.28
CA GLN A 457 14.68 6.83 -24.15
C GLN A 457 15.53 8.09 -24.33
N SER A 458 14.93 9.28 -24.25
CA SER A 458 15.65 10.56 -24.37
C SER A 458 16.70 10.76 -23.27
N THR A 459 16.52 10.14 -22.10
CA THR A 459 17.51 10.08 -21.02
C THR A 459 18.79 9.42 -21.50
N ILE A 460 18.69 8.27 -22.17
CA ILE A 460 19.83 7.44 -22.58
C ILE A 460 20.80 8.24 -23.46
N ALA A 461 20.28 9.02 -24.41
CA ALA A 461 21.09 9.79 -25.35
C ALA A 461 21.92 10.91 -24.67
N LYS A 462 21.47 11.42 -23.52
CA LYS A 462 22.18 12.49 -22.80
C LYS A 462 23.51 12.02 -22.19
N PHE A 463 23.65 10.72 -21.94
CA PHE A 463 24.82 10.12 -21.30
C PHE A 463 25.84 9.52 -22.28
N ALA A 464 25.61 9.64 -23.60
CA ALA A 464 26.55 9.12 -24.60
C ALA A 464 27.95 9.75 -24.45
N GLY A 465 29.00 8.91 -24.47
CA GLY A 465 30.38 9.34 -24.27
C GLY A 465 30.72 9.71 -22.83
N THR A 466 29.96 9.20 -21.85
CA THR A 466 30.21 9.46 -20.42
C THR A 466 30.35 8.16 -19.62
N THR A 467 30.79 8.27 -18.37
CA THR A 467 30.89 7.16 -17.42
C THR A 467 29.55 6.49 -17.10
N ASN A 468 28.42 7.14 -17.39
CA ASN A 468 27.07 6.57 -17.22
C ASN A 468 26.40 6.24 -18.57
N GLU A 469 27.19 6.05 -19.63
CA GLU A 469 26.67 5.64 -20.93
C GLU A 469 26.03 4.25 -20.84
N SER A 470 24.77 4.13 -21.27
CA SER A 470 24.06 2.86 -21.33
C SER A 470 24.64 1.97 -22.45
N ALA A 471 24.83 0.68 -22.14
CA ALA A 471 25.14 -0.33 -23.16
C ALA A 471 24.00 -0.53 -24.17
N ILE A 472 22.76 -0.15 -23.81
CA ILE A 472 21.57 -0.21 -24.65
C ILE A 472 21.18 1.20 -25.05
N THR A 473 21.31 1.54 -26.33
CA THR A 473 21.07 2.89 -26.87
C THR A 473 19.74 3.05 -27.61
N LYS A 474 18.94 1.98 -27.69
CA LYS A 474 17.65 1.96 -28.39
C LYS A 474 16.59 1.32 -27.50
N ASP A 475 15.40 1.91 -27.49
CA ASP A 475 14.25 1.39 -26.76
C ASP A 475 12.95 1.60 -27.57
N SER A 476 11.92 0.81 -27.30
CA SER A 476 10.56 1.01 -27.81
C SER A 476 9.68 1.60 -26.70
N PRO A 477 8.57 2.30 -27.03
CA PRO A 477 7.63 2.71 -25.98
C PRO A 477 7.15 1.51 -25.17
N VAL A 478 7.16 1.64 -23.86
CA VAL A 478 6.68 0.59 -22.96
C VAL A 478 5.17 0.40 -23.16
N THR A 479 4.74 -0.86 -23.28
CA THR A 479 3.34 -1.25 -23.45
C THR A 479 2.85 -2.04 -22.23
N SER A 480 1.54 -2.09 -22.06
CA SER A 480 0.88 -2.84 -20.99
C SER A 480 1.08 -4.34 -21.14
N GLU A 481 1.32 -5.01 -20.02
CA GLU A 481 1.40 -6.46 -19.94
C GLU A 481 -0.01 -7.08 -20.06
N ARG A 482 -0.10 -8.24 -20.72
CA ARG A 482 -1.36 -8.98 -20.88
C ARG A 482 -1.17 -10.45 -20.58
N ALA A 483 -1.76 -10.94 -19.49
CA ALA A 483 -1.55 -12.30 -19.01
C ALA A 483 -2.84 -13.13 -18.98
N HIS A 484 -2.72 -14.44 -19.22
CA HIS A 484 -3.77 -15.43 -18.93
C HIS A 484 -3.41 -16.12 -17.63
N TYR A 485 -4.36 -16.15 -16.71
CA TYR A 485 -4.16 -16.72 -15.38
C TYR A 485 -5.16 -17.85 -15.12
N PHE A 486 -4.68 -18.96 -14.56
CA PHE A 486 -5.47 -20.13 -14.20
C PHE A 486 -5.15 -20.54 -12.75
N ASP A 487 -6.18 -20.93 -12.00
CA ASP A 487 -6.12 -21.32 -10.58
C ASP A 487 -6.99 -22.57 -10.38
N ALA A 488 -6.58 -23.54 -9.56
CA ALA A 488 -7.40 -24.72 -9.22
C ALA A 488 -6.94 -25.43 -7.95
#